data_AF-A0A9Q3CI05-F1
#
_entry.id   AF-A0A9Q3CI05-F1
#
_cell.length_a   1.000
_cell.length_b   1.000
_cell.length_c   1.000
_cell.angle_alpha   90.00
_cell.angle_beta   90.00
_cell.angle_gamma   90.00
#
_symmetry.space_group_name_H-M   'P 1'
#
loop_
_entity.id
_entity.type
_entity.pdbx_description
1 polymer ?
#
loop_
_entity_poly.entity_id
_entity_poly.type
_entity_poly.pdbx_seq_one_letter_code
_entity_poly.pdbx_strand_id
1 'polypeptide(L)'
;MEPKPVISSQNVLLPPELHSQVLNIPSGNDLPQIQSLIPFLKKSLKPHQEQGLAFLLDREPPNGKSANSLWLIKPSSSTRRANLIHSITKKQLNNLQDSFSHTQLGCLLADEIGIGKSIQYISLMCMTLEDSKRNIPPSIHFLNKKQKHSTLIICLPCLIKNWEDEFKLHTDLSRLKLVTYHGKKRKDFGFKKCSKADISISSYHLLAYELGQPNNIESSWIHNSEWYQVVLDEAQ
;
A
#
# COMPACT_ATOMS: atom_id res chain seq x y z
N MET A 1 18.77 22.03 22.05
CA MET A 1 18.93 22.01 20.58
C MET A 1 19.86 20.86 20.26
N GLU A 2 19.29 19.69 19.99
CA GLU A 2 20.10 18.53 19.60
C GLU A 2 20.51 18.66 18.11
N PRO A 3 21.74 18.29 17.74
CA PRO A 3 22.19 18.35 16.37
C PRO A 3 21.54 17.24 15.54
N LYS A 4 21.10 17.59 14.33
CA LYS A 4 20.56 16.64 13.35
C LYS A 4 21.59 15.54 13.04
N PRO A 5 21.16 14.28 12.86
CA PRO A 5 22.06 13.20 12.51
C PRO A 5 22.65 13.43 11.11
N VAL A 6 23.99 13.41 11.03
CA VAL A 6 24.73 13.44 9.77
C VAL A 6 24.77 12.01 9.25
N ILE A 7 23.97 11.72 8.23
CA ILE A 7 24.06 10.47 7.47
C ILE A 7 25.31 10.59 6.61
N SER A 8 26.33 9.77 6.87
CA SER A 8 27.52 9.68 6.03
C SER A 8 27.11 9.16 4.65
N SER A 9 27.05 10.08 3.68
CA SER A 9 26.77 9.82 2.27
C SER A 9 27.91 9.00 1.66
N GLN A 10 27.78 7.68 1.64
CA GLN A 10 28.36 6.93 0.53
C GLN A 10 27.61 7.39 -0.72
N ASN A 11 28.23 8.32 -1.45
CA ASN A 11 27.69 8.93 -2.65
C ASN A 11 27.48 7.88 -3.74
N VAL A 12 26.30 7.25 -3.75
CA VAL A 12 25.73 6.70 -4.98
C VAL A 12 25.37 7.90 -5.83
N LEU A 13 26.33 8.40 -6.61
CA LEU A 13 26.11 9.49 -7.57
C LEU A 13 25.07 9.02 -8.58
N LEU A 14 23.85 9.53 -8.45
CA LEU A 14 22.82 9.38 -9.47
C LEU A 14 23.35 10.02 -10.77
N PRO A 15 23.14 9.39 -11.94
CA PRO A 15 23.42 10.03 -13.21
C PRO A 15 22.83 11.45 -13.28
N PRO A 16 23.54 12.46 -13.82
CA PRO A 16 23.10 13.86 -13.86
C PRO A 16 21.72 14.04 -14.51
N GLU A 17 21.36 13.19 -15.46
CA GLU A 17 20.05 13.14 -16.11
C GLU A 17 18.91 12.84 -15.13
N LEU A 18 19.16 12.07 -14.07
CA LEU A 18 18.17 11.69 -13.07
C LEU A 18 17.99 12.70 -11.95
N HIS A 19 18.99 13.54 -11.70
CA HIS A 19 18.88 14.57 -10.68
C HIS A 19 17.66 15.45 -10.95
N SER A 20 17.44 15.89 -12.19
CA SER A 20 16.29 16.72 -12.55
C SER A 20 14.94 16.01 -12.34
N GLN A 21 14.85 14.71 -12.59
CA GLN A 21 13.59 13.95 -12.49
C GLN A 21 13.25 13.58 -11.04
N VAL A 22 14.24 13.19 -10.25
CA VAL A 22 14.08 12.92 -8.82
C VAL A 22 13.74 14.21 -8.07
N LEU A 23 14.34 15.34 -8.46
CA LEU A 23 14.02 16.65 -7.90
C LEU A 23 12.60 17.15 -8.27
N ASN A 24 12.02 16.64 -9.35
CA ASN A 24 10.63 16.93 -9.73
C ASN A 24 9.59 16.09 -8.97
N ILE A 25 10.03 15.12 -8.15
CA ILE A 25 9.14 14.42 -7.22
C ILE A 25 8.84 15.41 -6.08
N PRO A 26 7.56 15.77 -5.85
CA PRO A 26 7.21 16.72 -4.80
C PRO A 26 7.80 16.27 -3.47
N SER A 27 8.47 17.19 -2.77
CA SER A 27 8.87 16.95 -1.38
C SER A 27 7.62 16.82 -0.51
N GLY A 28 7.74 16.24 0.69
CA GLY A 28 6.62 16.10 1.62
C GLY A 28 5.86 17.42 1.90
N ASN A 29 6.52 18.56 1.72
CA ASN A 29 5.94 19.89 1.93
C ASN A 29 5.21 20.45 0.71
N ASP A 30 5.44 19.91 -0.49
CA ASP A 30 4.90 20.40 -1.77
C ASP A 30 3.74 19.54 -2.29
N LEU A 31 3.25 18.63 -1.45
CA LEU A 31 2.16 17.74 -1.84
C LEU A 31 0.82 18.49 -1.86
N PRO A 32 -0.01 18.24 -2.88
CA PRO A 32 -1.34 18.81 -2.92
C PRO A 32 -2.19 18.27 -1.77
N GLN A 33 -3.07 19.11 -1.24
CA GLN A 33 -4.10 18.69 -0.30
C GLN A 33 -5.26 18.05 -1.06
N ILE A 34 -5.68 16.88 -0.64
CA ILE A 34 -6.89 16.23 -1.12
C ILE A 34 -8.09 16.79 -0.36
N GLN A 35 -8.85 17.67 -1.00
CA GLN A 35 -10.09 18.23 -0.46
C GLN A 35 -11.33 17.39 -0.83
N SER A 36 -11.16 16.25 -1.51
CA SER A 36 -12.29 15.43 -1.95
C SER A 36 -12.92 14.68 -0.78
N LEU A 37 -14.23 14.45 -0.87
CA LEU A 37 -14.96 13.60 0.06
C LEU A 37 -14.40 12.17 0.04
N ILE A 38 -13.92 11.72 1.20
CA ILE A 38 -13.43 10.35 1.38
C ILE A 38 -14.64 9.46 1.70
N PRO A 39 -14.89 8.38 0.93
CA PRO A 39 -16.00 7.48 1.18
C PRO A 39 -15.97 6.91 2.60
N PHE A 40 -17.14 6.71 3.22
CA PHE A 40 -17.29 6.09 4.54
C PHE A 40 -16.65 6.84 5.73
N LEU A 41 -15.85 7.88 5.51
CA LEU A 41 -15.19 8.65 6.55
C LEU A 41 -16.18 9.60 7.24
N LYS A 42 -16.17 9.63 8.57
CA LYS A 42 -17.05 10.45 9.41
C LYS A 42 -16.50 11.85 9.68
N LYS A 43 -15.18 12.01 9.71
CA LYS A 43 -14.48 13.26 10.07
C LYS A 43 -13.65 13.75 8.89
N SER A 44 -13.48 15.05 8.77
CA SER A 44 -12.53 15.65 7.83
C SER A 44 -11.09 15.42 8.30
N LEU A 45 -10.18 15.28 7.34
CA LEU A 45 -8.75 15.21 7.61
C LEU A 45 -8.18 16.59 7.94
N LYS A 46 -7.05 16.62 8.63
CA LYS A 46 -6.24 17.83 8.77
C LYS A 46 -5.40 18.05 7.50
N PRO A 47 -4.96 19.29 7.20
CA PRO A 47 -4.21 19.58 5.98
C PRO A 47 -2.98 18.69 5.76
N HIS A 48 -2.19 18.42 6.80
CA HIS A 48 -1.03 17.53 6.70
C HIS A 48 -1.43 16.06 6.48
N GLN A 49 -2.62 15.65 6.93
CA GLN A 49 -3.17 14.32 6.69
C GLN A 49 -3.64 14.17 5.25
N GLU A 50 -4.21 15.22 4.67
CA GLU A 50 -4.58 15.27 3.25
C GLU A 50 -3.35 15.21 2.34
N GLN A 51 -2.26 15.89 2.72
CA GLN A 51 -0.97 15.78 2.03
C GLN A 51 -0.39 14.36 2.11
N GLY A 52 -0.43 13.76 3.31
CA GLY A 52 -0.04 12.36 3.49
C GLY A 52 -0.89 11.41 2.64
N LEU A 53 -2.19 11.63 2.55
CA LEU A 53 -3.08 10.86 1.69
C LEU A 53 -2.73 11.04 0.20
N ALA A 54 -2.37 12.25 -0.24
CA ALA A 54 -1.94 12.50 -1.62
C ALA A 54 -0.66 11.76 -1.97
N PHE A 55 0.29 11.74 -1.03
CA PHE A 55 1.50 10.95 -1.15
C PHE A 55 1.23 9.46 -1.32
N LEU A 56 0.28 8.94 -0.53
CA LEU A 56 -0.14 7.53 -0.57
C LEU A 56 -0.79 7.18 -1.90
N LEU A 57 -1.76 7.99 -2.36
CA LEU A 57 -2.48 7.75 -3.62
C LEU A 57 -1.60 7.84 -4.87
N ASP A 58 -0.53 8.64 -4.85
CA ASP A 58 0.43 8.69 -5.96
C ASP A 58 1.28 7.41 -6.06
N ARG A 59 1.37 6.63 -4.98
CA ARG A 59 2.23 5.44 -4.87
C ARG A 59 1.51 4.11 -4.99
N GLU A 60 0.18 4.11 -4.90
CA GLU A 60 -0.61 2.89 -5.09
C GLU A 60 -0.70 2.44 -6.55
N PRO A 61 -1.02 3.30 -7.53
CA PRO A 61 -1.22 2.86 -8.90
C PRO A 61 0.08 2.94 -9.71
N PRO A 62 0.28 2.05 -10.70
CA PRO A 62 1.52 2.03 -11.46
C PRO A 62 1.69 3.20 -12.42
N ASN A 63 0.60 3.89 -12.76
CA ASN A 63 0.63 5.13 -13.53
C ASN A 63 0.90 6.38 -12.66
N GLY A 64 1.14 6.21 -11.36
CA GLY A 64 1.50 7.29 -10.45
C GLY A 64 2.79 8.00 -10.86
N LYS A 65 2.95 9.26 -10.45
CA LYS A 65 4.16 10.05 -10.79
C LYS A 65 5.40 9.43 -10.17
N SER A 66 5.31 8.99 -8.92
CA SER A 66 6.40 8.34 -8.21
C SER A 66 6.85 7.04 -8.89
N ALA A 67 5.90 6.21 -9.35
CA ALA A 67 6.20 4.96 -10.03
C ALA A 67 6.96 5.16 -11.36
N ASN A 68 6.65 6.25 -12.08
CA ASN A 68 7.24 6.54 -13.38
C ASN A 68 8.53 7.37 -13.31
N SER A 69 8.92 7.84 -12.12
CA SER A 69 10.03 8.79 -11.94
C SER A 69 11.40 8.27 -12.39
N LEU A 70 11.60 6.95 -12.42
CA LEU A 70 12.86 6.32 -12.83
C LEU A 70 12.86 5.86 -14.30
N TRP A 71 11.77 6.05 -15.05
CA TRP A 71 11.65 5.60 -16.44
C TRP A 71 11.90 6.75 -17.41
N LEU A 72 12.88 6.56 -18.30
CA LEU A 72 13.25 7.53 -19.32
C LEU A 72 12.68 7.14 -20.67
N ILE A 73 12.01 8.09 -21.34
CA ILE A 73 11.57 7.92 -22.73
C ILE A 73 12.75 8.20 -23.65
N LYS A 74 13.21 7.17 -24.39
CA LYS A 74 14.18 7.31 -25.47
C LYS A 74 13.46 7.28 -26.82
N PRO A 75 13.55 8.36 -27.61
CA PRO A 75 13.05 8.35 -28.98
C PRO A 75 13.86 7.35 -29.81
N SER A 76 13.18 6.45 -30.50
CA SER A 76 13.81 5.54 -31.45
C SER A 76 13.93 6.26 -32.80
N SER A 77 15.13 6.35 -33.34
CA SER A 77 15.39 6.95 -34.66
C SER A 77 14.95 6.05 -35.82
N SER A 78 14.66 4.76 -35.57
CA SER A 78 14.27 3.79 -36.60
C SER A 78 12.79 3.37 -36.54
N THR A 79 12.08 3.62 -35.44
CA THR A 79 10.68 3.21 -35.29
C THR A 79 9.83 4.37 -34.75
N ARG A 80 8.55 4.43 -35.14
CA ARG A 80 7.55 5.37 -34.57
C ARG A 80 7.24 5.14 -33.09
N ARG A 81 7.91 4.18 -32.43
CA ARG A 81 7.66 3.80 -31.05
C ARG A 81 8.76 4.36 -30.16
N ALA A 82 8.37 4.94 -29.03
CA ALA A 82 9.30 5.36 -28.02
C ALA A 82 9.67 4.18 -27.12
N ASN A 83 10.95 3.96 -26.90
CA ASN A 83 11.44 2.93 -25.98
C ASN A 83 11.60 3.56 -24.60
N LEU A 84 11.32 2.78 -23.55
CA LEU A 84 11.56 3.21 -22.18
C LEU A 84 12.81 2.54 -21.65
N ILE A 85 13.61 3.28 -20.91
CA ILE A 85 14.77 2.75 -20.23
C ILE A 85 14.67 3.08 -18.75
N HIS A 86 14.71 2.04 -17.91
CA HIS A 86 14.85 2.23 -16.48
C HIS A 86 16.23 2.82 -16.20
N SER A 87 16.24 3.94 -15.51
CA SER A 87 17.44 4.76 -15.31
C SER A 87 18.58 4.07 -14.56
N ILE A 88 18.24 3.26 -13.54
CA ILE A 88 19.20 2.51 -12.71
C ILE A 88 19.54 1.15 -13.36
N THR A 89 18.56 0.25 -13.47
CA THR A 89 18.78 -1.13 -13.97
C THR A 89 19.11 -1.21 -15.47
N LYS A 90 18.96 -0.11 -16.22
CA LYS A 90 19.13 -0.03 -17.68
C LYS A 90 18.20 -0.96 -18.48
N LYS A 91 17.18 -1.54 -17.83
CA LYS A 91 16.17 -2.38 -18.48
C LYS A 91 15.42 -1.56 -19.54
N GLN A 92 15.28 -2.14 -20.73
CA GLN A 92 14.56 -1.52 -21.84
C GLN A 92 13.18 -2.15 -22.00
N LEU A 93 12.18 -1.32 -22.29
CA LEU A 93 10.83 -1.73 -22.58
C LEU A 93 10.34 -1.05 -23.86
N ASN A 94 9.48 -1.75 -24.59
CA ASN A 94 9.01 -1.30 -25.90
C ASN A 94 7.71 -0.49 -25.82
N ASN A 95 7.07 -0.44 -24.64
CA ASN A 95 5.85 0.32 -24.40
C ASN A 95 5.76 0.78 -22.92
N LEU A 96 4.90 1.78 -22.65
CA LEU A 96 4.61 2.33 -21.31
C LEU A 96 3.82 1.40 -20.39
N GLN A 97 3.06 0.46 -20.94
CA GLN A 97 2.29 -0.47 -20.10
C GLN A 97 3.19 -1.50 -19.43
N ASP A 98 4.31 -1.84 -20.07
CA ASP A 98 5.28 -2.77 -19.53
C ASP A 98 6.01 -2.14 -18.33
N SER A 99 6.21 -0.81 -18.25
CA SER A 99 6.88 -0.22 -17.09
C SER A 99 6.04 -0.34 -15.82
N PHE A 100 4.71 -0.34 -15.99
CA PHE A 100 3.74 -0.49 -14.91
C PHE A 100 3.82 -1.85 -14.23
N SER A 101 4.14 -2.92 -14.96
CA SER A 101 4.26 -4.27 -14.39
C SER A 101 5.58 -4.51 -13.65
N HIS A 102 6.59 -3.66 -13.85
CA HIS A 102 7.93 -3.83 -13.29
C HIS A 102 8.24 -2.91 -12.12
N THR A 103 7.38 -1.92 -11.86
CA THR A 103 7.60 -0.97 -10.77
C THR A 103 6.95 -1.50 -9.50
N GLN A 104 7.72 -1.56 -8.41
CA GLN A 104 7.16 -1.91 -7.11
C GLN A 104 6.27 -0.75 -6.61
N LEU A 105 5.06 -1.09 -6.19
CA LEU A 105 4.05 -0.15 -5.72
C LEU A 105 3.98 -0.19 -4.19
N GLY A 106 3.45 0.88 -3.60
CA GLY A 106 3.35 1.05 -2.16
C GLY A 106 4.33 2.08 -1.61
N CYS A 107 4.40 2.15 -0.29
CA CYS A 107 5.11 3.23 0.39
C CYS A 107 5.53 2.82 1.80
N LEU A 108 6.44 3.62 2.37
CA LEU A 108 6.79 3.59 3.78
C LEU A 108 6.39 4.94 4.38
N LEU A 109 5.50 4.93 5.36
CA LEU A 109 5.21 6.11 6.17
C LEU A 109 5.94 6.01 7.51
N ALA A 110 7.05 6.75 7.60
CA ALA A 110 7.90 6.81 8.77
C ALA A 110 7.74 8.13 9.54
N ASP A 111 6.56 8.75 9.47
CA ASP A 111 6.29 9.99 10.20
C ASP A 111 6.37 9.77 11.71
N GLU A 112 6.56 10.84 12.46
CA GLU A 112 6.55 10.81 13.93
C GLU A 112 5.24 10.20 14.48
N ILE A 113 5.36 9.56 15.65
CA ILE A 113 4.22 8.97 16.35
C ILE A 113 3.28 10.12 16.79
N GLY A 114 1.96 9.92 16.63
CA GLY A 114 0.96 10.91 17.05
C GLY A 114 0.49 11.89 15.96
N ILE A 115 1.07 11.86 14.75
CA ILE A 115 0.66 12.76 13.65
C ILE A 115 -0.65 12.33 12.96
N GLY A 116 -1.12 11.11 13.24
CA GLY A 116 -2.33 10.52 12.65
C GLY A 116 -2.06 9.66 11.41
N LYS A 117 -1.01 8.85 11.41
CA LYS A 117 -0.75 7.87 10.33
C LYS A 117 -1.92 6.90 10.13
N SER A 118 -2.51 6.42 11.23
CA SER A 118 -3.64 5.48 11.16
C SER A 118 -4.83 6.05 10.40
N ILE A 119 -5.22 7.31 10.64
CA ILE A 119 -6.33 7.94 9.91
C ILE A 119 -5.99 8.20 8.43
N GLN A 120 -4.73 8.50 8.10
CA GLN A 120 -4.27 8.61 6.70
C GLN A 120 -4.43 7.25 5.98
N TYR A 121 -3.99 6.16 6.60
CA TYR A 121 -4.15 4.81 6.05
C TYR A 121 -5.61 4.37 5.95
N ILE A 122 -6.43 4.63 6.97
CA ILE A 122 -7.87 4.36 6.91
C ILE A 122 -8.50 5.11 5.72
N SER A 123 -8.10 6.37 5.51
CA SER A 123 -8.59 7.17 4.40
C SER A 123 -8.18 6.61 3.05
N LEU A 124 -6.93 6.16 2.92
CA LEU A 124 -6.44 5.47 1.73
C LEU A 124 -7.29 4.24 1.41
N MET A 125 -7.48 3.36 2.39
CA MET A 125 -8.29 2.14 2.24
C MET A 125 -9.72 2.47 1.81
N CYS A 126 -10.30 3.53 2.35
CA CYS A 126 -11.63 3.97 1.97
C CYS A 126 -11.70 4.49 0.53
N MET A 127 -10.66 5.18 0.05
CA MET A 127 -10.61 5.67 -1.33
C MET A 127 -10.40 4.55 -2.35
N THR A 128 -9.62 3.53 -1.99
CA THR A 128 -9.18 2.47 -2.93
C THR A 128 -10.07 1.23 -2.86
N LEU A 129 -11.07 1.21 -1.97
CA LEU A 129 -11.97 0.06 -1.78
C LEU A 129 -12.75 -0.35 -3.03
N GLU A 130 -13.14 0.60 -3.87
CA GLU A 130 -13.86 0.29 -5.12
C GLU A 130 -12.91 -0.25 -6.18
N ASP A 131 -11.69 0.30 -6.25
CA ASP A 131 -10.66 -0.18 -7.15
C ASP A 131 -10.19 -1.58 -6.75
N SER A 132 -10.08 -1.87 -5.45
CA SER A 132 -9.76 -3.20 -4.96
C SER A 132 -10.85 -4.24 -5.25
N LYS A 133 -12.11 -3.82 -5.44
CA LYS A 133 -13.19 -4.72 -5.88
C LYS A 133 -13.16 -5.00 -7.38
N ARG A 134 -12.63 -4.07 -8.19
CA ARG A 134 -12.63 -4.15 -9.66
C ARG A 134 -11.30 -4.69 -10.23
N ASN A 135 -10.18 -4.25 -9.67
CA ASN A 135 -8.83 -4.35 -10.19
C ASN A 135 -7.91 -5.05 -9.19
N ILE A 136 -8.11 -6.34 -8.93
CA ILE A 136 -7.07 -7.14 -8.26
C ILE A 136 -6.21 -7.74 -9.37
N PRO A 137 -4.89 -7.43 -9.40
CA PRO A 137 -3.98 -7.94 -10.41
C PRO A 137 -4.18 -9.44 -10.58
N PRO A 138 -4.32 -9.95 -11.81
CA PRO A 138 -4.31 -11.39 -12.02
C PRO A 138 -2.99 -11.92 -11.47
N SER A 139 -3.06 -12.80 -10.49
CA SER A 139 -1.90 -13.37 -9.86
C SER A 139 -0.97 -14.03 -10.88
N ILE A 140 0.34 -13.86 -10.65
CA ILE A 140 1.43 -14.54 -11.39
C ILE A 140 1.30 -16.08 -11.26
N HIS A 141 0.48 -16.58 -10.31
CA HIS A 141 0.14 -17.98 -10.15
C HIS A 141 -1.27 -18.30 -10.65
N PHE A 142 -1.38 -18.64 -11.94
CA PHE A 142 -2.57 -19.20 -12.59
C PHE A 142 -3.08 -20.54 -12.00
N LEU A 143 -2.47 -21.06 -10.94
CA LEU A 143 -2.68 -22.45 -10.51
C LEU A 143 -3.76 -22.64 -9.44
N ASN A 144 -4.25 -21.59 -8.77
CA ASN A 144 -5.34 -21.73 -7.80
C ASN A 144 -6.25 -20.49 -7.80
N LYS A 145 -7.57 -20.70 -7.88
CA LYS A 145 -8.60 -19.65 -7.67
C LYS A 145 -8.57 -19.18 -6.22
N LYS A 146 -7.56 -18.41 -5.81
CA LYS A 146 -7.51 -17.79 -4.48
C LYS A 146 -8.64 -16.76 -4.36
N GLN A 147 -9.17 -16.60 -3.14
CA GLN A 147 -10.20 -15.60 -2.88
C GLN A 147 -9.57 -14.21 -2.88
N LYS A 148 -10.32 -13.25 -3.41
CA LYS A 148 -9.90 -11.88 -3.66
C LYS A 148 -10.39 -10.98 -2.53
N HIS A 149 -9.48 -10.23 -1.93
CA HIS A 149 -9.75 -9.36 -0.78
C HIS A 149 -9.14 -7.98 -0.96
N SER A 150 -9.75 -6.96 -0.33
CA SER A 150 -9.25 -5.58 -0.40
C SER A 150 -8.02 -5.40 0.48
N THR A 151 -8.18 -5.23 1.79
CA THR A 151 -7.04 -4.82 2.64
C THR A 151 -6.83 -5.74 3.84
N LEU A 152 -5.57 -6.15 4.04
CA LEU A 152 -5.08 -6.81 5.25
C LEU A 152 -4.18 -5.87 6.05
N ILE A 153 -4.53 -5.64 7.31
CA ILE A 153 -3.69 -4.95 8.29
C ILE A 153 -3.01 -5.99 9.17
N ILE A 154 -1.70 -5.89 9.31
CA ILE A 154 -0.88 -6.73 10.16
C ILE A 154 -0.22 -5.83 11.18
N CYS A 155 -0.49 -6.07 12.46
CA CYS A 155 0.03 -5.25 13.56
C CYS A 155 0.48 -6.12 14.73
N LEU A 156 1.06 -5.50 15.76
CA LEU A 156 1.29 -6.18 17.04
C LEU A 156 -0.05 -6.55 17.70
N PRO A 157 -0.16 -7.70 18.39
CA PRO A 157 -1.42 -8.14 19.00
C PRO A 157 -2.08 -7.09 19.93
N CYS A 158 -1.27 -6.29 20.64
CA CYS A 158 -1.76 -5.23 21.51
C CYS A 158 -2.40 -4.05 20.75
N LEU A 159 -2.07 -3.86 19.46
CA LEU A 159 -2.57 -2.77 18.62
C LEU A 159 -3.87 -3.10 17.88
N ILE A 160 -4.28 -4.38 17.85
CA ILE A 160 -5.51 -4.81 17.18
C ILE A 160 -6.72 -4.00 17.68
N LYS A 161 -6.82 -3.84 19.00
CA LYS A 161 -7.92 -3.10 19.62
C LYS A 161 -7.90 -1.62 19.26
N ASN A 162 -6.71 -1.03 19.18
CA ASN A 162 -6.53 0.36 18.77
C ASN A 162 -7.02 0.56 17.34
N TRP A 163 -6.65 -0.34 16.41
CA TRP A 163 -7.16 -0.30 15.03
C TRP A 163 -8.70 -0.41 14.98
N GLU A 164 -9.29 -1.35 15.71
CA GLU A 164 -10.75 -1.46 15.77
C GLU A 164 -11.44 -0.17 16.24
N ASP A 165 -10.85 0.50 17.23
CA ASP A 165 -11.42 1.70 17.82
C ASP A 165 -11.20 2.94 16.94
N GLU A 166 -10.07 3.04 16.25
CA GLU A 166 -9.81 4.02 15.18
C GLU A 166 -10.83 3.89 14.04
N PHE A 167 -11.11 2.67 13.57
CA PHE A 167 -12.15 2.45 12.56
C PHE A 167 -13.53 2.86 13.06
N LYS A 168 -13.91 2.51 14.30
CA LYS A 168 -15.21 2.95 14.87
C LYS A 168 -15.31 4.47 14.95
N LEU A 169 -14.22 5.12 15.32
CA LEU A 169 -14.13 6.56 15.49
C LEU A 169 -14.20 7.30 14.15
N HIS A 170 -13.52 6.79 13.13
CA HIS A 170 -13.30 7.49 11.87
C HIS A 170 -14.20 7.06 10.73
N THR A 171 -14.75 5.84 10.73
CA THR A 171 -15.55 5.33 9.60
C THR A 171 -16.95 4.88 10.00
N ASP A 172 -17.84 4.87 9.01
CA ASP A 172 -19.17 4.29 9.11
C ASP A 172 -19.13 2.76 8.87
N LEU A 173 -19.00 2.01 9.96
CA LEU A 173 -18.99 0.54 9.95
C LEU A 173 -20.34 -0.10 9.56
N SER A 174 -21.42 0.68 9.37
CA SER A 174 -22.63 0.15 8.74
C SER A 174 -22.45 -0.10 7.23
N ARG A 175 -21.48 0.60 6.62
CA ARG A 175 -21.17 0.57 5.20
C ARG A 175 -19.82 -0.09 4.89
N LEU A 176 -18.91 -0.13 5.86
CA LEU A 176 -17.57 -0.72 5.75
C LEU A 176 -17.45 -1.97 6.63
N LYS A 177 -17.17 -3.13 6.05
CA LYS A 177 -17.10 -4.40 6.78
C LYS A 177 -15.69 -4.69 7.28
N LEU A 178 -15.48 -4.44 8.56
CA LEU A 178 -14.24 -4.76 9.29
C LEU A 178 -14.33 -6.14 9.95
N VAL A 179 -13.29 -6.96 9.80
CA VAL A 179 -13.15 -8.26 10.50
C VAL A 179 -11.80 -8.35 11.20
N THR A 180 -11.82 -8.83 12.44
CA THR A 180 -10.60 -9.15 13.20
C THR A 180 -10.35 -10.65 13.16
N TYR A 181 -9.32 -11.06 12.43
CA TYR A 181 -8.85 -12.44 12.37
C TYR A 181 -7.75 -12.64 13.41
N HIS A 182 -8.14 -12.84 14.67
CA HIS A 182 -7.20 -13.10 15.77
C HIS A 182 -7.83 -13.91 16.92
N GLY A 183 -6.99 -14.53 17.76
CA GLY A 183 -7.42 -15.20 19.00
C GLY A 183 -8.23 -16.48 18.77
N LYS A 184 -8.95 -16.93 19.81
CA LYS A 184 -9.75 -18.17 19.78
C LYS A 184 -11.00 -18.06 18.89
N LYS A 185 -11.59 -16.85 18.84
CA LYS A 185 -12.80 -16.54 18.04
C LYS A 185 -12.58 -16.71 16.54
N ARG A 186 -11.34 -16.75 16.05
CA ARG A 186 -11.02 -17.03 14.63
C ARG A 186 -11.63 -18.34 14.12
N LYS A 187 -11.78 -19.34 15.00
CA LYS A 187 -12.40 -20.63 14.64
C LYS A 187 -13.91 -20.51 14.39
N ASP A 188 -14.54 -19.47 14.94
CA ASP A 188 -15.96 -19.16 14.77
C ASP A 188 -16.20 -18.32 13.50
N PHE A 189 -15.16 -17.62 13.03
CA PHE A 189 -15.15 -16.92 11.74
C PHE A 189 -14.73 -17.90 10.64
N GLY A 190 -15.65 -18.78 10.26
CA GLY A 190 -15.46 -19.63 9.09
C GLY A 190 -15.21 -18.80 7.83
N PHE A 191 -14.52 -19.38 6.84
CA PHE A 191 -14.21 -18.83 5.51
C PHE A 191 -15.33 -17.96 4.90
N LYS A 192 -16.60 -18.30 5.13
CA LYS A 192 -17.79 -17.60 4.61
C LYS A 192 -18.01 -16.18 5.14
N LYS A 193 -17.53 -15.84 6.34
CA LYS A 193 -17.66 -14.48 6.90
C LYS A 193 -16.51 -13.59 6.46
N CYS A 194 -15.30 -14.13 6.48
CA CYS A 194 -14.09 -13.43 6.07
C CYS A 194 -14.08 -13.08 4.58
N SER A 195 -14.69 -13.92 3.73
CA SER A 195 -14.88 -13.66 2.28
C SER A 195 -15.63 -12.37 1.93
N LYS A 196 -16.40 -11.81 2.88
CA LYS A 196 -17.19 -10.58 2.66
C LYS A 196 -16.60 -9.34 3.33
N ALA A 197 -15.44 -9.48 3.99
CA ALA A 197 -14.79 -8.36 4.66
C ALA A 197 -14.17 -7.41 3.63
N ASP A 198 -14.37 -6.11 3.84
CA ASP A 198 -13.66 -5.06 3.12
C ASP A 198 -12.24 -4.91 3.72
N ILE A 199 -12.14 -4.95 5.05
CA ILE A 199 -10.86 -4.78 5.76
C ILE A 199 -10.70 -5.88 6.81
N SER A 200 -9.49 -6.42 6.90
CA SER A 200 -9.17 -7.51 7.80
C SER A 200 -7.96 -7.16 8.66
N ILE A 201 -8.06 -7.34 9.98
CA ILE A 201 -6.96 -7.11 10.92
C ILE A 201 -6.44 -8.45 11.43
N SER A 202 -5.13 -8.63 11.39
CA SER A 202 -4.42 -9.78 11.95
C SER A 202 -3.14 -9.34 12.65
N SER A 203 -2.37 -10.29 13.17
CA SER A 203 -1.08 -10.01 13.80
C SER A 203 0.06 -10.86 13.26
N TYR A 204 1.27 -10.29 13.30
CA TYR A 204 2.50 -10.96 12.87
C TYR A 204 2.65 -12.34 13.50
N HIS A 205 2.43 -12.43 14.81
CA HIS A 205 2.54 -13.68 15.55
C HIS A 205 1.59 -14.77 15.03
N LEU A 206 0.35 -14.41 14.70
CA LEU A 206 -0.63 -15.37 14.17
C LEU A 206 -0.25 -15.84 12.77
N LEU A 207 0.13 -14.90 11.90
CA LEU A 207 0.57 -15.22 10.54
C LEU A 207 1.77 -16.18 10.54
N ALA A 208 2.77 -15.90 11.36
CA ALA A 208 3.96 -16.74 11.52
C ALA A 208 3.59 -18.13 12.08
N TYR A 209 2.72 -18.19 13.09
CA TYR A 209 2.23 -19.43 13.65
C TYR A 209 1.50 -20.30 12.61
N GLU A 210 0.64 -19.71 11.78
CA GLU A 210 -0.10 -20.46 10.74
C GLU A 210 0.81 -20.93 9.61
N LEU A 211 1.84 -20.15 9.26
CA LEU A 211 2.80 -20.51 8.22
C LEU A 211 3.67 -21.71 8.63
N GLY A 212 4.03 -21.82 9.91
CA GLY A 212 4.87 -22.91 10.43
C GLY A 212 4.15 -24.26 10.59
N GLN A 213 2.86 -24.35 10.28
CA GLN A 213 2.04 -25.53 10.54
C GLN A 213 1.75 -26.30 9.23
N PRO A 214 2.27 -27.54 9.06
CA PRO A 214 2.30 -28.24 7.78
C PRO A 214 0.90 -28.53 7.17
N ASN A 215 -0.15 -28.61 7.99
CA ASN A 215 -1.53 -28.87 7.54
C ASN A 215 -2.42 -27.61 7.58
N ASN A 216 -1.90 -26.45 7.98
CA ASN A 216 -2.70 -25.22 8.10
C ASN A 216 -2.52 -24.23 6.96
N ILE A 217 -1.52 -24.38 6.09
CA ILE A 217 -1.35 -23.44 4.98
C ILE A 217 -2.56 -23.53 4.02
N GLU A 218 -3.05 -24.74 3.73
CA GLU A 218 -4.24 -24.96 2.89
C GLU A 218 -5.56 -24.56 3.57
N SER A 219 -5.57 -24.48 4.91
CA SER A 219 -6.77 -24.09 5.69
C SER A 219 -6.71 -22.64 6.21
N SER A 220 -5.56 -21.98 6.11
CA SER A 220 -5.43 -20.58 6.49
C SER A 220 -6.05 -19.71 5.42
N TRP A 221 -7.10 -19.00 5.82
CA TRP A 221 -7.77 -18.08 4.93
C TRP A 221 -6.84 -16.94 4.48
N ILE A 222 -5.98 -16.42 5.37
CA ILE A 222 -5.07 -15.31 5.01
C ILE A 222 -4.04 -15.74 3.97
N HIS A 223 -3.42 -16.92 4.13
CA HIS A 223 -2.38 -17.41 3.20
C HIS A 223 -2.94 -17.87 1.84
N ASN A 224 -4.23 -18.27 1.81
CA ASN A 224 -4.96 -18.61 0.59
C ASN A 224 -5.77 -17.46 -0.02
N SER A 225 -5.56 -16.25 0.48
CA SER A 225 -6.18 -15.04 -0.05
C SER A 225 -5.18 -14.23 -0.88
N GLU A 226 -5.70 -13.58 -1.92
CA GLU A 226 -5.01 -12.52 -2.64
C GLU A 226 -5.50 -11.18 -2.12
N TRP A 227 -4.56 -10.35 -1.69
CA TRP A 227 -4.83 -9.05 -1.09
C TRP A 227 -4.47 -7.96 -2.07
N TYR A 228 -5.38 -7.02 -2.30
CA TYR A 228 -5.09 -5.81 -3.05
C TYR A 228 -4.05 -4.95 -2.33
N GLN A 229 -4.16 -4.87 -0.99
CA GLN A 229 -3.25 -4.12 -0.15
C GLN A 229 -2.92 -4.86 1.14
N VAL A 230 -1.65 -4.80 1.55
CA VAL A 230 -1.18 -5.24 2.86
C VAL A 230 -0.55 -4.06 3.57
N VAL A 231 -1.02 -3.75 4.79
CA VAL A 231 -0.48 -2.69 5.65
C VAL A 231 0.21 -3.35 6.83
N LEU A 232 1.49 -3.00 7.01
CA LEU A 232 2.33 -3.47 8.10
C LEU A 232 2.51 -2.33 9.10
N ASP A 233 1.92 -2.48 10.29
CA ASP A 233 2.03 -1.51 11.37
C ASP A 233 3.16 -1.90 12.33
N GLU A 234 3.93 -0.91 12.80
CA GLU A 234 5.13 -1.11 13.62
C GLU A 234 6.08 -2.20 13.09
N ALA A 235 6.36 -2.16 11.78
CA ALA A 235 7.29 -3.06 11.10
C ALA A 235 8.74 -2.59 11.33
N GLN A 236 9.33 -3.03 12.45
CA GLN A 236 10.71 -2.77 12.84
C GLN A 236 11.59 -4.00 12.65
#